data_AF-A0A496CC70-F1
#
_entry.id   AF-A0A496CC70-F1
#
_cell.length_a   1.000
_cell.length_b   1.000
_cell.length_c   1.000
_cell.angle_alpha   90.00
_cell.angle_beta   90.00
_cell.angle_gamma   90.00
#
_symmetry.space_group_name_H-M   'P 1'
#
loop_
_entity.id
_entity.type
_entity.pdbx_description
1 polymer ?
#
loop_
_entity_poly.entity_id
_entity_poly.type
_entity_poly.pdbx_seq_one_letter_code
_entity_poly.pdbx_strand_id
1 'polypeptide(L)' 'MIATNTFRPGIIHTGDLLLWGANTVVLFYETFSSSYSYTRLGKIENPAGLADVLGRGNVRVARFSLSK' A
#
# COMPACT_ATOMS: atom_id res chain seq x y z
N MET A 1 -5.65 0.41 -20.93
CA MET A 1 -6.14 0.14 -19.55
C MET A 1 -5.30 -0.98 -18.97
N ILE A 2 -4.76 -0.83 -17.77
CA ILE A 2 -4.15 -1.96 -17.06
C ILE A 2 -5.30 -2.84 -16.57
N ALA A 3 -5.31 -4.13 -16.89
CA ALA A 3 -6.30 -5.05 -16.35
C ALA A 3 -6.03 -5.23 -14.85
N THR A 4 -6.88 -4.65 -14.00
CA THR A 4 -6.75 -4.72 -12.54
C THR A 4 -7.53 -5.92 -12.02
N ASN A 5 -6.82 -6.97 -11.60
CA ASN A 5 -7.45 -8.08 -10.87
C ASN A 5 -7.71 -7.63 -9.43
N THR A 6 -8.95 -7.29 -9.11
CA THR A 6 -9.32 -6.78 -7.78
C THR A 6 -9.74 -7.92 -6.85
N PHE A 7 -9.35 -7.83 -5.58
CA PHE A 7 -9.77 -8.74 -4.52
C PHE A 7 -10.07 -7.97 -3.24
N ARG A 8 -10.77 -8.61 -2.29
CA ARG A 8 -10.97 -8.08 -0.94
C ARG A 8 -10.00 -8.78 0.00
N PRO A 9 -9.02 -8.08 0.58
CA PRO A 9 -8.03 -8.70 1.46
C PRO A 9 -8.63 -9.15 2.80
N GLY A 10 -9.76 -8.55 3.22
CA GLY A 10 -10.37 -8.79 4.55
C GLY A 10 -9.57 -8.10 5.66
N ILE A 11 -8.28 -8.42 5.76
CA ILE A 11 -7.30 -7.76 6.63
C ILE A 11 -6.19 -7.19 5.76
N ILE A 12 -5.96 -5.89 5.89
CA ILE A 12 -4.80 -5.20 5.34
C ILE A 12 -3.69 -5.33 6.37
N HIS A 13 -2.50 -5.72 5.91
CA HIS A 13 -1.33 -5.87 6.76
C HIS A 13 -0.37 -4.69 6.57
N THR A 14 0.33 -4.35 7.65
CA THR A 14 1.43 -3.38 7.59
C THR A 14 2.42 -3.75 6.49
N GLY A 15 2.78 -2.76 5.67
CA GLY A 15 3.64 -2.88 4.50
C GLY A 15 2.93 -3.28 3.21
N ASP A 16 1.62 -3.56 3.22
CA ASP A 16 0.89 -3.85 1.99
C ASP A 16 0.91 -2.62 1.05
N LEU A 17 1.30 -2.86 -0.21
CA LEU A 17 1.24 -1.89 -1.30
C LEU A 17 0.16 -2.32 -2.28
N LEU A 18 -0.94 -1.58 -2.31
CA LEU A 18 -2.15 -1.93 -3.06
C LEU A 18 -2.54 -0.78 -4.00
N LEU A 19 -3.26 -1.09 -5.08
CA LEU A 19 -3.89 -0.13 -5.97
C LEU A 19 -5.38 -0.03 -5.64
N TRP A 20 -5.86 1.19 -5.40
CA TRP A 20 -7.27 1.50 -5.27
C TRP A 20 -7.79 2.14 -6.57
N GLY A 21 -8.86 1.56 -7.12
CA GLY A 21 -9.36 1.94 -8.44
C GLY A 21 -8.33 1.68 -9.53
N ALA A 22 -8.19 2.63 -10.46
CA ALA A 22 -7.32 2.47 -11.63
C ALA A 22 -5.92 3.09 -11.47
N ASN A 23 -5.72 4.00 -10.52
CA ASN A 23 -4.54 4.87 -10.51
C ASN A 23 -4.07 5.35 -9.13
N THR A 24 -4.71 4.94 -8.03
CA THR A 24 -4.31 5.39 -6.69
C THR A 24 -3.49 4.31 -5.99
N VAL A 25 -2.20 4.56 -5.78
CA VAL A 25 -1.33 3.68 -4.99
C VAL A 25 -1.52 3.96 -3.50
N VAL A 26 -1.70 2.92 -2.70
CA VAL A 26 -1.89 2.99 -1.25
C VAL A 26 -0.84 2.14 -0.56
N LEU A 27 -0.08 2.76 0.35
CA LEU A 27 0.86 2.08 1.25
C LEU A 27 0.26 2.09 2.65
N PHE A 28 0.08 0.90 3.23
CA PHE A 28 -0.46 0.76 4.57
C PHE A 28 0.66 0.58 5.60
N TYR A 29 0.67 1.40 6.64
CA TYR A 29 1.65 1.33 7.74
C TYR A 29 1.07 0.73 9.03
N GLU A 30 -0.22 0.41 9.04
CA GLU A 30 -0.93 -0.25 10.13
C GLU A 30 -1.73 -1.45 9.62
N THR A 31 -2.00 -2.40 10.52
CA THR A 31 -2.81 -3.59 10.22
C THR A 31 -4.25 -3.35 10.68
N PHE A 32 -5.22 -3.49 9.79
CA PHE A 32 -6.64 -3.27 10.10
C PHE A 32 -7.56 -4.02 9.13
N SER A 33 -8.83 -4.18 9.51
CA SER A 33 -9.84 -4.80 8.66
C SER A 33 -10.35 -3.85 7.59
N SER A 34 -10.52 -4.34 6.37
CA SER A 34 -11.03 -3.55 5.24
C SER A 34 -11.99 -4.37 4.38
N SER A 35 -13.13 -3.76 4.07
CA SER A 35 -14.13 -4.31 3.14
C SER A 35 -13.93 -3.87 1.69
N TYR A 36 -13.03 -2.92 1.45
CA TYR A 36 -12.74 -2.39 0.11
C TYR A 36 -11.98 -3.39 -0.77
N SER A 37 -12.21 -3.28 -2.08
CA SER A 37 -11.52 -4.06 -3.10
C SER A 37 -10.28 -3.30 -3.59
N TYR A 38 -9.19 -4.04 -3.79
CA TYR A 38 -7.92 -3.52 -4.27
C TYR A 38 -7.27 -4.46 -5.27
N THR A 39 -6.31 -3.97 -6.03
CA THR A 39 -5.37 -4.81 -6.80
C THR A 39 -4.03 -4.88 -6.08
N ARG A 40 -3.46 -6.09 -5.99
CA ARG A 40 -2.14 -6.31 -5.36
C ARG A 40 -1.05 -5.70 -6.24
N LEU A 41 -0.21 -4.83 -5.68
CA LEU A 41 1.01 -4.36 -6.34
C LEU A 41 2.26 -5.01 -5.74
N GLY A 42 2.31 -5.14 -4.42
CA GLY A 42 3.45 -5.75 -3.73
C GLY A 42 3.37 -5.59 -2.22
N LYS A 43 4.49 -5.78 -1.53
CA LYS A 43 4.65 -5.58 -0.08
C LYS A 43 6.03 -5.00 0.19
N ILE A 44 6.13 -4.09 1.16
CA ILE A 44 7.40 -3.62 1.69
C ILE A 44 8.04 -4.74 2.52
N GLU A 45 9.26 -5.13 2.19
CA GLU A 45 9.98 -6.22 2.87
C GLU A 45 10.29 -5.89 4.33
N ASN A 46 10.76 -4.66 4.60
CA ASN A 46 11.03 -4.18 5.95
C ASN A 46 10.14 -2.98 6.28
N PRO A 47 8.92 -3.21 6.80
CA PRO A 47 8.00 -2.12 7.14
C PRO A 47 8.28 -1.49 8.51
N ALA A 48 9.34 -1.89 9.22
CA ALA A 48 9.69 -1.32 10.52
C ALA A 48 9.91 0.20 10.40
N GLY A 49 9.36 0.97 11.33
CA GLY A 49 9.45 2.44 11.34
C GLY A 49 8.50 3.16 10.38
N LEU A 50 7.73 2.46 9.54
CA LEU A 50 6.72 3.11 8.68
C LEU A 50 5.68 3.86 9.52
N ALA A 51 5.16 3.25 10.60
CA ALA A 51 4.19 3.91 11.46
C ALA A 51 4.76 5.16 12.16
N ASP A 52 6.04 5.12 12.55
CA ASP A 52 6.69 6.25 13.22
C ASP A 52 6.86 7.46 12.30
N VAL A 53 7.16 7.22 11.02
CA VAL A 53 7.39 8.26 10.02
C VAL A 53 6.08 8.72 9.39
N LEU A 54 5.22 7.78 8.97
CA LEU A 54 4.00 8.08 8.23
C LEU A 54 2.82 8.50 9.12
N GLY A 55 2.80 8.06 10.39
CA GLY A 55 1.80 8.49 11.37
C GLY A 55 1.96 9.94 11.84
N ARG A 56 3.06 10.62 11.46
CA ARG A 56 3.40 11.97 11.93
C ARG A 56 3.40 12.97 10.77
N GLY A 57 2.22 13.43 10.39
CA GLY A 57 2.04 14.61 9.54
C GLY A 57 2.14 14.35 8.03
N ASN A 58 2.53 15.38 7.27
CA ASN A 58 2.55 15.34 5.81
C ASN A 58 3.76 14.58 5.28
N VAL A 59 3.51 13.62 4.39
CA VAL A 59 4.55 12.80 3.76
C VAL A 59 4.57 13.06 2.26
N ARG A 60 5.77 13.18 1.70
CA ARG A 60 5.98 13.27 0.25
C ARG A 60 6.71 12.03 -0.25
N VAL A 61 6.08 11.29 -1.16
CA VAL A 61 6.76 10.24 -1.92
C VAL A 61 7.59 10.88 -3.02
N ALA A 62 8.92 10.74 -2.93
CA ALA A 62 9.82 11.36 -3.90
C ALA A 62 9.89 10.59 -5.23
N ARG A 63 9.98 9.26 -5.17
CA ARG A 63 10.15 8.40 -6.36
C ARG A 63 9.84 6.93 -6.05
N PHE A 64 9.29 6.22 -7.03
CA PHE A 64 9.36 4.77 -7.13
C PHE A 64 10.41 4.38 -8.18
N SER A 65 11.22 3.37 -7.90
CA SER A 65 12.24 2.85 -8.83
C SER A 65 12.38 1.35 -8.69
N LEU A 66 12.74 0.70 -9.79
CA LEU A 66 13.18 -0.69 -9.76
C LEU A 66 14.53 -0.77 -9.03
N SER A 67 14.68 -1.76 -8.16
CA SER A 67 16.01 -2.11 -7.63
C SER A 67 16.85 -2.67 -8.77
N LYS A 68 18.13 -2.28 -8.79
CA LYS A 68 19.09 -2.71 -9.82
C LYS A 68 19.46 -4.18 -9.67
#